data_AF-A0A7X6PY75-F1
#
_entry.id   AF-A0A7X6PY75-F1
#
_cell.length_a   1.000
_cell.length_b   1.000
_cell.length_c   1.000
_cell.angle_alpha   90.00
_cell.angle_beta   90.00
_cell.angle_gamma   90.00
#
_symmetry.space_group_name_H-M   'P 1'
#
loop_
_entity.id
_entity.type
_entity.pdbx_description
1 polymer ?
#
loop_
_entity_poly.entity_id
_entity_poly.type
_entity_poly.pdbx_seq_one_letter_code
_entity_poly.pdbx_strand_id
1 'polypeptide(L)' 'MRIKNHPILEFSTEKKIPFVFEGQAMIGYQGDTIAAALVANGVKIFSYSITHARPRGFYCAIG' A
#
# COMPACT_ATOMS: atom_id res chain seq x y z
N MET A 1 -3.81 5.14 -1.51
CA MET A 1 -3.90 6.62 -1.68
C MET A 1 -3.01 7.27 -0.64
N ARG A 2 -2.22 8.28 -1.01
CA ARG A 2 -1.26 8.95 -0.10
C ARG A 2 -1.62 10.43 0.03
N ILE A 3 -1.72 10.92 1.26
CA ILE A 3 -2.03 12.34 1.53
C ILE A 3 -0.74 13.13 1.28
N LYS A 4 -0.81 14.13 0.40
CA LYS A 4 0.34 14.98 0.06
C LYS A 4 0.30 16.34 0.74
N ASN A 5 -0.89 16.81 1.11
CA ASN A 5 -1.10 18.13 1.68
C ASN A 5 -1.95 17.97 2.96
N HIS A 6 -1.44 18.47 4.09
CA HIS A 6 -2.15 18.44 5.37
C HIS A 6 -1.98 19.79 6.06
N PRO A 7 -3.03 20.39 6.64
CA PRO A 7 -2.99 21.77 7.15
C PRO A 7 -2.05 22.01 8.33
N ILE A 8 -1.59 20.95 9.02
CA ILE A 8 -0.75 21.03 10.22
C ILE A 8 0.55 20.23 10.09
N LEU A 9 0.59 19.24 9.19
CA LEU A 9 1.70 18.29 9.12
C LEU A 9 2.49 18.53 7.83
N GLU A 10 3.80 18.67 7.98
CA GLU A 10 4.72 18.68 6.84
C GLU A 10 5.29 17.27 6.64
N PHE A 11 5.28 16.81 5.39
CA PHE A 11 5.83 15.51 5.01
C PHE A 11 7.17 15.71 4.33
N SER A 12 8.23 15.14 4.88
CA SER A 12 9.53 15.11 4.19
C SER A 12 9.52 14.13 3.02
N THR A 13 10.36 14.36 2.01
CA THR A 13 10.54 13.42 0.91
C THR A 13 11.23 12.16 1.40
N GLU A 14 10.45 11.10 1.63
CA GLU A 14 10.95 9.79 2.03
C GLU A 14 11.72 9.11 0.87
N LYS A 15 12.72 8.29 1.21
CA LYS A 15 13.53 7.55 0.23
C LYS A 15 12.64 6.55 -0.51
N LYS A 16 12.63 6.63 -1.85
CA LYS A 16 11.95 5.64 -2.72
C LYS A 16 12.67 4.29 -2.66
N ILE A 17 11.89 3.23 -2.51
CA ILE A 17 12.35 1.84 -2.48
C ILE A 17 11.59 1.06 -3.57
N PRO A 18 12.25 0.64 -4.65
CA PRO A 18 11.61 -0.19 -5.67
C PRO A 18 11.44 -1.62 -5.17
N PHE A 19 10.33 -2.26 -5.52
CA PHE A 19 10.08 -3.68 -5.27
C PHE A 19 9.19 -4.27 -6.37
N VAL A 20 9.02 -5.59 -6.37
CA VAL A 20 8.16 -6.29 -7.34
C VAL A 20 7.04 -7.01 -6.61
N PHE A 21 5.82 -6.87 -7.11
CA PHE A 21 4.65 -7.59 -6.64
C PHE A 21 3.88 -8.13 -7.85
N GLU A 22 3.61 -9.45 -7.87
CA GLU A 22 2.96 -10.15 -8.99
C GLU A 22 3.57 -9.84 -10.38
N GLY A 23 4.90 -9.72 -10.43
CA GLY A 23 5.64 -9.40 -11.67
C GLY A 23 5.58 -7.93 -12.08
N GLN A 24 4.87 -7.07 -11.34
CA GLN A 24 4.80 -5.64 -11.59
C GLN A 24 5.80 -4.87 -10.71
N ALA A 25 6.55 -3.96 -11.31
CA ALA A 25 7.42 -3.06 -10.59
C ALA A 25 6.60 -2.01 -9.83
N MET A 26 6.86 -1.86 -8.54
CA MET A 26 6.15 -0.95 -7.65
C MET A 26 7.14 -0.11 -6.85
N ILE A 27 6.66 1.01 -6.31
CA ILE A 27 7.48 1.92 -5.51
C ILE A 27 6.87 2.05 -4.13
N GLY A 28 7.64 1.71 -3.11
CA GLY A 28 7.37 2.05 -1.70
C GLY A 28 8.27 3.18 -1.24
N TYR A 29 8.03 3.67 -0.03
CA TYR A 29 8.88 4.65 0.61
C TYR A 29 9.42 4.11 1.93
N GLN A 30 10.58 4.58 2.36
CA GLN A 30 11.15 4.19 3.65
C GLN A 30 10.17 4.51 4.79
N GLY A 31 9.81 3.51 5.59
CA GLY A 31 8.79 3.60 6.64
C GLY A 31 7.43 3.03 6.24
N ASP A 32 7.16 2.84 4.95
CA ASP A 32 5.96 2.13 4.50
C ASP A 32 6.03 0.65 4.88
N THR A 33 4.88 0.09 5.27
CA THR A 33 4.66 -1.36 5.22
C THR A 33 4.36 -1.79 3.79
N ILE A 34 4.55 -3.08 3.48
CA ILE A 34 4.20 -3.63 2.15
C ILE A 34 2.73 -3.34 1.83
N ALA A 35 1.82 -3.56 2.77
CA ALA A 35 0.40 -3.33 2.56
C ALA A 35 0.08 -1.85 2.26
N ALA A 36 0.69 -0.91 2.98
CA ALA A 36 0.53 0.52 2.72
C ALA A 36 1.06 0.91 1.33
N ALA A 37 2.23 0.39 0.94
CA ALA A 37 2.81 0.61 -0.38
C ALA A 37 1.91 0.05 -1.50
N LEU A 38 1.36 -1.15 -1.35
CA LEU A 38 0.43 -1.74 -2.32
C LEU A 38 -0.83 -0.86 -2.52
N VAL A 39 -1.44 -0.39 -1.43
CA VAL A 39 -2.60 0.53 -1.50
C VAL A 39 -2.21 1.89 -2.10
N ALA A 40 -0.99 2.37 -1.86
CA ALA A 40 -0.48 3.59 -2.49
C ALA A 40 -0.30 3.41 -4.01
N ASN A 41 0.11 2.23 -4.47
CA ASN A 41 0.22 1.85 -5.87
C ASN A 41 -1.12 1.42 -6.51
N GLY A 42 -2.24 1.53 -5.78
CA GLY A 42 -3.58 1.28 -6.31
C GLY A 42 -4.08 -0.16 -6.22
N VAL A 43 -3.32 -1.06 -5.59
CA VAL A 43 -3.77 -2.44 -5.34
C VAL A 43 -4.86 -2.42 -4.26
N LYS A 44 -6.06 -2.88 -4.62
CA LYS A 44 -7.23 -2.91 -3.73
C LYS A 44 -7.61 -4.30 -3.28
N ILE A 45 -7.21 -5.33 -4.03
CA ILE A 45 -7.54 -6.73 -3.78
C ILE A 45 -6.22 -7.42 -3.46
N PHE A 46 -6.14 -8.02 -2.28
CA PHE A 46 -4.96 -8.71 -1.78
C PHE A 46 -5.12 -10.22 -1.86
N SER A 47 -6.35 -10.71 -1.72
CA SER A 47 -6.67 -12.13 -1.80
C SER A 47 -8.14 -12.33 -2.12
N TYR A 48 -8.54 -13.59 -2.25
CA TYR A 48 -9.93 -13.99 -2.39
C TYR A 48 -10.33 -14.86 -1.18
N SER A 49 -11.58 -14.73 -0.72
CA SER A 49 -12.06 -15.55 0.39
C SER A 49 -12.07 -17.03 0.02
N ILE A 50 -11.62 -17.88 0.93
CA ILE A 50 -11.47 -19.33 0.69
C ILE A 50 -12.81 -19.97 0.29
N THR A 51 -13.90 -19.61 0.96
CA THR A 51 -15.20 -20.26 0.79
C THR A 51 -16.05 -19.72 -0.35
N HIS A 52 -15.94 -18.43 -0.66
CA HIS A 52 -16.84 -17.76 -1.61
C HIS A 52 -16.11 -17.06 -2.75
N ALA A 53 -14.77 -17.18 -2.81
CA ALA A 53 -13.92 -16.50 -3.79
C ALA A 53 -14.23 -15.00 -3.94
N ARG A 54 -14.60 -14.32 -2.84
CA ARG A 54 -14.91 -12.89 -2.85
C ARG A 54 -13.63 -12.08 -2.69
N PRO A 55 -13.45 -10.97 -3.42
CA PRO A 55 -12.26 -10.13 -3.29
C PRO A 55 -12.14 -9.60 -1.86
N ARG A 56 -10.94 -9.75 -1.28
CA ARG A 56 -10.56 -9.23 0.03
C ARG A 56 -9.44 -8.23 -0.15
N GLY A 57 -9.65 -7.03 0.37
CA GLY A 57 -8.68 -5.94 0.31
C GLY A 57 -8.03 -5.67 1.65
N PHE A 58 -7.42 -4.50 1.73
CA PHE A 58 -6.84 -3.96 2.96
C PHE A 58 -7.91 -3.86 4.07
N TYR A 59 -7.66 -4.46 5.24
CA TYR A 59 -8.61 -4.51 6.35
C TYR A 59 -8.00 -3.99 7.66
N CYS A 60 -7.08 -4.74 8.27
CA CYS A 60 -6.35 -4.29 9.47
C CYS A 60 -4.99 -3.73 9.06
N ALA A 61 -4.65 -2.56 9.61
CA ALA A 61 -3.40 -1.84 9.33
C ALA A 61 -2.40 -1.87 10.49
N ILE A 62 -2.73 -2.57 11.58
CA ILE A 62 -2.00 -2.53 12.86
C ILE A 62 -1.40 -3.91 13.20
N GLY A 63 -2.02 -5.00 12.73
CA GLY A 63 -1.74 -6.35 13.22
C GLY A 63 -2.64 -6.63 14.41
#